data_AF-A0A3A8HDY8-F1
#
_entry.id   AF-A0A3A8HDY8-F1
#
_cell.length_a   1.000
_cell.length_b   1.000
_cell.length_c   1.000
_cell.angle_alpha   90.00
_cell.angle_beta   90.00
_cell.angle_gamma   90.00
#
_symmetry.space_group_name_H-M   'P 1'
#
loop_
_entity.id
_entity.type
_entity.pdbx_description
1 polymer ?
#
loop_
_entity_poly.entity_id
_entity_poly.type
_entity_poly.pdbx_seq_one_letter_code
_entity_poly.pdbx_strand_id
1 'polypeptide(L)'
;MSAATFALLGVGAAVPEQVRGNDDPLFEPLRRAAGSGGEHALFYGNRERRVLGPGESLAALTAKAGAAALDDAGLTAADVERLYGYVSVSEFIAPNELYAVHRELGLSQGTLVVPVNADFANFLMGVVLAWEALRAGSIRHALVAVGSAWTRNVDYTQGHAIGIGDGAGAVVV
;
A
#
# COMPACT_ATOMS: atom_id res chain seq x y z
N MET A 1 -24.47 -3.33 -25.91
CA MET A 1 -23.55 -3.74 -24.84
C MET A 1 -23.90 -2.90 -23.62
N SER A 2 -24.25 -3.53 -22.50
CA SER A 2 -24.42 -2.80 -21.23
C SER A 2 -23.10 -2.10 -20.91
N ALA A 3 -23.13 -0.83 -20.51
CA ALA A 3 -21.92 -0.15 -20.07
C ALA A 3 -21.35 -0.91 -18.87
N ALA A 4 -20.08 -1.33 -18.94
CA ALA A 4 -19.40 -1.94 -17.81
C ALA A 4 -19.50 -1.00 -16.61
N THR A 5 -20.19 -1.44 -15.56
CA THR A 5 -20.35 -0.65 -14.34
C THR A 5 -19.08 -0.83 -13.52
N PHE A 6 -18.44 0.28 -13.18
CA PHE A 6 -17.27 0.30 -12.31
C PHE A 6 -17.73 0.46 -10.86
N ALA A 7 -17.23 -0.37 -9.97
CA ALA A 7 -17.46 -0.27 -8.53
C ALA A 7 -16.22 -0.71 -7.77
N LEU A 8 -16.10 -0.28 -6.52
CA LEU A 8 -15.18 -0.90 -5.57
C LEU A 8 -16.00 -1.94 -4.81
N LEU A 9 -15.67 -3.21 -5.03
CA LEU A 9 -16.46 -4.35 -4.53
C LEU A 9 -16.05 -4.77 -3.12
N GLY A 10 -14.80 -4.51 -2.73
CA GLY A 10 -14.30 -4.79 -1.40
C GLY A 10 -13.05 -4.02 -1.07
N VAL A 11 -12.78 -3.83 0.22
CA VAL A 11 -11.64 -3.08 0.74
C VAL A 11 -10.90 -3.89 1.81
N GLY A 12 -9.58 -3.76 1.83
CA GLY A 12 -8.75 -4.40 2.83
C GLY A 12 -7.56 -3.54 3.21
N ALA A 13 -7.11 -3.69 4.45
CA ALA A 13 -5.94 -2.99 4.97
C ALA A 13 -5.18 -3.89 5.94
N ALA A 14 -3.87 -3.71 5.99
CA ALA A 14 -3.01 -4.38 6.95
C ALA A 14 -1.87 -3.43 7.35
N VAL A 15 -1.60 -3.38 8.64
CA VAL A 15 -0.54 -2.54 9.19
C VAL A 15 0.34 -3.39 10.11
N PRO A 16 1.63 -3.02 10.28
CA PRO A 16 2.50 -3.66 11.26
C PRO A 16 1.94 -3.58 12.68
N GLU A 17 2.39 -4.50 13.53
CA GLU A 17 2.02 -4.51 14.95
C GLU A 17 2.72 -3.40 15.74
N GLN A 18 3.97 -3.09 15.39
CA GLN A 18 4.77 -2.13 16.13
C GLN A 18 4.22 -0.70 15.97
N VAL A 19 3.93 -0.06 17.10
CA VAL A 19 3.54 1.35 17.20
C VAL A 19 4.75 2.18 17.62
N ARG A 20 4.98 3.29 16.93
CA ARG A 20 5.99 4.29 17.27
C ARG A 20 5.33 5.62 17.62
N GLY A 21 5.52 6.10 18.85
CA GLY A 21 5.06 7.42 19.28
C GLY A 21 6.01 8.56 18.88
N ASN A 22 5.57 9.80 19.09
CA ASN A 22 6.42 11.00 18.92
C ASN A 22 7.48 11.17 20.03
N ASP A 23 7.40 10.36 21.08
CA ASP A 23 8.36 10.28 22.19
C ASP A 23 9.57 9.39 21.87
N ASP A 24 9.55 8.66 20.75
CA ASP A 24 10.67 7.84 20.28
C ASP A 24 11.98 8.67 20.21
N PRO A 25 13.13 8.15 20.68
CA PRO A 25 14.42 8.84 20.62
C PRO A 25 14.82 9.33 19.21
N LEU A 26 14.35 8.69 18.15
CA LEU A 26 14.58 9.12 16.77
C LEU A 26 14.08 10.55 16.50
N PHE A 27 13.02 10.98 17.21
CA PHE A 27 12.45 12.32 17.08
C PHE A 27 13.03 13.34 18.07
N GLU A 28 14.04 12.99 18.86
CA GLU A 28 14.70 13.90 19.80
C GLU A 28 15.23 15.20 19.14
N PRO A 29 15.87 15.16 17.94
CA PRO A 29 16.30 16.38 17.27
C PRO A 29 15.13 17.33 16.96
N LEU A 30 13.98 16.78 16.55
CA LEU A 30 12.78 17.56 16.25
C LEU A 30 12.17 18.16 17.52
N ARG A 31 12.13 17.40 18.63
CA ARG A 31 11.63 17.92 19.91
C ARG A 31 12.49 19.07 20.46
N ARG A 32 13.81 19.02 20.26
CA ARG A 32 14.70 20.15 20.62
C ARG A 32 14.47 21.38 19.75
N ALA A 33 14.08 21.18 18.50
CA ALA A 33 13.74 22.26 17.56
C ALA A 33 12.30 22.76 17.70
N ALA A 34 11.47 22.13 18.54
CA ALA A 34 10.05 22.44 18.75
C ALA A 34 9.87 23.75 19.53
N GLY A 35 10.11 24.87 18.84
CA GLY A 35 9.92 26.24 19.34
C GLY A 35 9.86 27.28 18.23
N SER A 36 10.23 26.93 16.98
CA SER A 36 10.27 27.83 15.84
C SER A 36 9.44 27.27 14.69
N GLY A 37 8.41 28.00 14.23
CA GLY A 37 7.48 27.60 13.16
C GLY A 37 8.18 27.00 11.92
N GLY A 38 8.31 25.68 11.89
CA GLY A 38 8.99 24.91 10.86
C GLY A 38 8.14 23.74 10.38
N GLU A 39 8.67 22.95 9.45
CA GLU A 39 7.97 21.86 8.76
C GLU A 39 7.21 20.90 9.71
N HIS A 40 7.74 20.63 10.91
CA HIS A 40 7.10 19.78 11.92
C HIS A 40 5.67 20.24 12.29
N ALA A 41 5.40 21.55 12.25
CA ALA A 41 4.09 22.12 12.54
C ALA A 41 3.04 21.71 11.51
N LEU A 42 3.42 21.31 10.29
CA LEU A 42 2.51 20.79 9.27
C LEU A 42 1.94 19.41 9.65
N PHE A 43 2.63 18.68 10.54
CA PHE A 43 2.32 17.28 10.89
C PHE A 43 1.79 17.11 12.32
N TYR A 44 1.37 18.21 12.96
CA TYR A 44 0.94 18.25 14.37
C TYR A 44 -0.17 17.26 14.77
N GLY A 45 -0.98 16.81 13.82
CA GLY A 45 -2.06 15.83 14.05
C GLY A 45 -1.58 14.38 14.20
N ASN A 46 -0.36 14.07 13.73
CA ASN A 46 0.18 12.72 13.75
C ASN A 46 0.82 12.45 15.11
N ARG A 47 0.22 11.55 15.90
CA ARG A 47 0.69 11.20 17.25
C ARG A 47 1.52 9.93 17.28
N GLU A 48 1.13 8.97 16.46
CA GLU A 48 1.70 7.64 16.40
C GLU A 48 1.71 7.17 14.94
N ARG A 49 2.62 6.24 14.62
CA ARG A 49 2.63 5.53 13.35
C ARG A 49 2.88 4.05 13.55
N ARG A 50 2.48 3.24 12.57
CA ARG A 50 2.88 1.84 12.48
C ARG A 50 4.20 1.75 11.75
N VAL A 51 5.08 0.87 12.19
CA VAL A 51 6.43 0.69 11.63
C VAL A 51 6.70 -0.79 11.48
N LEU A 52 7.34 -1.20 10.38
CA LEU A 52 7.72 -2.60 10.22
C LEU A 52 8.75 -3.01 11.28
N GLY A 53 8.42 -4.04 12.05
CA GLY A 53 9.33 -4.70 12.97
C GLY A 53 10.35 -5.60 12.26
N PRO A 54 11.34 -6.13 13.01
CA PRO A 54 12.30 -7.09 12.49
C PRO A 54 11.59 -8.34 11.94
N GLY A 55 11.89 -8.68 10.68
CA GLY A 55 11.31 -9.86 10.02
C GLY A 55 9.90 -9.67 9.46
N GLU A 56 9.23 -8.54 9.70
CA GLU A 56 7.96 -8.24 9.02
C GLU A 56 8.21 -7.88 7.55
N SER A 57 7.38 -8.47 6.68
CA SER A 57 7.42 -8.29 5.22
C SER A 57 6.31 -7.35 4.77
N LEU A 58 6.66 -6.32 4.00
CA LEU A 58 5.68 -5.42 3.41
C LEU A 58 4.83 -6.13 2.35
N ALA A 59 5.43 -7.03 1.56
CA ALA A 59 4.69 -7.92 0.67
C ALA A 59 3.64 -8.75 1.44
N ALA A 60 3.98 -9.29 2.61
CA ALA A 60 3.04 -10.06 3.42
C ALA A 60 1.88 -9.23 3.97
N LEU A 61 2.14 -7.99 4.41
CA LEU A 61 1.08 -7.05 4.75
C LEU A 61 0.21 -6.71 3.53
N THR A 62 0.82 -6.53 2.37
CA THR A 62 0.10 -6.23 1.13
C THR A 62 -0.78 -7.39 0.68
N ALA A 63 -0.30 -8.63 0.81
CA ALA A 63 -1.09 -9.84 0.60
C ALA A 63 -2.22 -9.95 1.62
N LYS A 64 -1.98 -9.68 2.90
CA LYS A 64 -3.03 -9.66 3.93
C LYS A 64 -4.12 -8.63 3.63
N ALA A 65 -3.74 -7.43 3.18
CA ALA A 65 -4.69 -6.42 2.73
C ALA A 65 -5.50 -6.90 1.51
N GLY A 66 -4.83 -7.54 0.53
CA GLY A 66 -5.49 -8.12 -0.64
C GLY A 66 -6.48 -9.23 -0.30
N ALA A 67 -6.12 -10.12 0.63
CA ALA A 67 -6.99 -11.20 1.10
C ALA A 67 -8.24 -10.62 1.78
N ALA A 68 -8.08 -9.62 2.65
CA ALA A 68 -9.20 -8.94 3.29
C ALA A 68 -10.13 -8.25 2.27
N ALA A 69 -9.58 -7.65 1.22
CA ALA A 69 -10.38 -7.02 0.16
C ALA A 69 -11.17 -8.05 -0.67
N LEU A 70 -10.58 -9.23 -0.94
CA LEU A 70 -11.25 -10.33 -1.62
C LEU A 70 -12.37 -10.91 -0.76
N ASP A 71 -12.12 -11.12 0.53
CA ASP A 71 -13.12 -11.60 1.49
C ASP A 71 -14.30 -10.63 1.61
N ASP A 72 -14.03 -9.31 1.69
CA ASP A 72 -15.06 -8.26 1.73
C ASP A 72 -15.91 -8.21 0.45
N ALA A 73 -15.29 -8.47 -0.71
CA ALA A 73 -15.97 -8.58 -1.99
C ALA A 73 -16.71 -9.92 -2.21
N GLY A 74 -16.52 -10.91 -1.34
CA GLY A 74 -17.02 -12.27 -1.54
C GLY A 74 -16.40 -12.98 -2.76
N LEU A 75 -15.17 -12.61 -3.13
CA LEU A 75 -14.42 -13.17 -4.26
C LEU A 75 -13.24 -14.01 -3.76
N THR A 76 -12.68 -14.81 -4.67
CA THR A 76 -11.51 -15.63 -4.41
C THR A 76 -10.32 -15.17 -5.25
N ALA A 77 -9.12 -15.66 -4.91
CA ALA A 77 -7.91 -15.44 -5.70
C ALA A 77 -8.05 -15.87 -7.18
N ALA A 78 -8.94 -16.83 -7.48
CA ALA A 78 -9.19 -17.30 -8.83
C ALA A 78 -9.98 -16.29 -9.69
N ASP A 79 -10.70 -15.36 -9.07
CA ASP A 79 -11.51 -14.34 -9.75
C ASP A 79 -10.70 -13.14 -10.25
N VAL A 80 -9.43 -13.02 -9.82
CA VAL A 80 -8.56 -11.87 -10.11
C VAL A 80 -7.79 -12.09 -11.41
N GLU A 81 -8.02 -11.24 -12.42
CA GLU A 81 -7.36 -11.33 -13.73
C GLU A 81 -6.19 -10.34 -13.87
N ARG A 82 -6.17 -9.30 -13.03
CA ARG A 82 -5.12 -8.28 -12.97
C ARG A 82 -4.79 -7.94 -11.52
N LEU A 83 -3.50 -7.86 -11.21
CA LEU A 83 -2.99 -7.30 -9.97
C LEU A 83 -2.25 -6.00 -10.29
N TYR A 84 -2.85 -4.86 -9.94
CA TYR A 84 -2.24 -3.54 -10.07
C TYR A 84 -1.70 -3.07 -8.73
N GLY A 85 -0.67 -2.23 -8.75
CA GLY A 85 -0.22 -1.49 -7.58
C GLY A 85 1.29 -1.51 -7.41
N TYR A 86 1.78 -1.38 -6.19
CA TYR A 86 3.22 -1.30 -5.93
C TYR A 86 3.53 -1.60 -4.47
N VAL A 87 4.60 -2.33 -4.25
CA VAL A 87 5.21 -2.51 -2.92
C VAL A 87 6.45 -1.62 -2.87
N SER A 88 6.41 -0.56 -2.05
CA SER A 88 7.52 0.40 -1.95
C SER A 88 8.71 -0.20 -1.20
N VAL A 89 9.91 0.35 -1.41
CA VAL A 89 11.14 -0.12 -0.74
C VAL A 89 11.33 -1.64 -0.93
N SER A 90 11.03 -2.12 -2.14
CA SER A 90 11.26 -3.51 -2.54
C SER A 90 12.74 -3.87 -2.39
N GLU A 91 13.03 -5.07 -1.90
CA GLU A 91 14.41 -5.58 -1.77
C GLU A 91 15.15 -5.54 -3.12
N PHE A 92 14.42 -5.72 -4.21
CA PHE A 92 14.94 -5.69 -5.58
C PHE A 92 14.45 -4.46 -6.34
N ILE A 93 15.32 -3.91 -7.21
CA ILE A 93 14.94 -2.90 -8.20
C ILE A 93 13.89 -3.48 -9.18
N ALA A 94 14.11 -4.72 -9.61
CA ALA A 94 13.17 -5.51 -10.39
C ALA A 94 13.47 -7.01 -10.18
N PRO A 95 12.44 -7.88 -10.16
CA PRO A 95 11.01 -7.55 -10.20
C PRO A 95 10.54 -6.86 -8.89
N ASN A 96 9.43 -6.12 -8.95
CA ASN A 96 8.82 -5.53 -7.74
C ASN A 96 8.21 -6.62 -6.84
N GLU A 97 8.19 -6.41 -5.54
CA GLU A 97 7.59 -7.35 -4.57
C GLU A 97 6.08 -7.61 -4.74
N LEU A 98 5.37 -6.89 -5.62
CA LEU A 98 4.01 -7.25 -6.04
C LEU A 98 3.92 -8.67 -6.63
N TYR A 99 5.02 -9.21 -7.17
CA TYR A 99 5.08 -10.63 -7.57
C TYR A 99 5.08 -11.59 -6.36
N ALA A 100 5.64 -11.18 -5.23
CA ALA A 100 5.53 -11.95 -3.99
C ALA A 100 4.08 -11.92 -3.48
N VAL A 101 3.38 -10.78 -3.60
CA VAL A 101 1.95 -10.65 -3.27
C VAL A 101 1.10 -11.61 -4.13
N HIS A 102 1.34 -11.68 -5.44
CA HIS A 102 0.68 -12.63 -6.33
C HIS A 102 0.80 -14.08 -5.82
N ARG A 103 2.04 -14.49 -5.49
CA ARG A 103 2.33 -15.82 -4.97
C ARG A 103 1.66 -16.08 -3.62
N GLU A 104 1.75 -15.13 -2.69
CA GLU A 104 1.22 -15.28 -1.32
C GLU A 104 -0.30 -15.34 -1.27
N LEU A 105 -0.99 -14.58 -2.14
CA LEU A 105 -2.44 -14.65 -2.30
C LEU A 105 -2.90 -15.91 -3.04
N GLY A 106 -1.99 -16.66 -3.67
CA GLY A 106 -2.34 -17.80 -4.51
C GLY A 106 -3.13 -17.39 -5.76
N LEU A 107 -2.84 -16.22 -6.34
CA LEU A 107 -3.50 -15.76 -7.57
C LEU A 107 -3.17 -16.72 -8.72
N SER A 108 -4.09 -16.81 -9.67
CA SER A 108 -3.95 -17.67 -10.85
C SER A 108 -2.67 -17.35 -11.65
N GLN A 109 -2.06 -18.36 -12.27
CA GLN A 109 -0.88 -18.15 -13.14
C GLN A 109 -1.16 -17.21 -14.33
N GLY A 110 -2.43 -17.11 -14.76
CA GLY A 110 -2.87 -16.20 -15.81
C GLY A 110 -3.11 -14.76 -15.32
N THR A 111 -3.07 -14.49 -14.00
CA THR A 111 -3.21 -13.14 -13.46
C THR A 111 -2.01 -12.31 -13.85
N LEU A 112 -2.22 -11.24 -14.62
CA LEU A 112 -1.13 -10.35 -14.99
C LEU A 112 -0.83 -9.41 -13.82
N VAL A 113 0.43 -9.41 -13.40
CA VAL A 113 0.96 -8.50 -12.38
C VAL A 113 1.49 -7.26 -13.06
N VAL A 114 0.96 -6.09 -12.68
CA VAL A 114 1.30 -4.80 -13.27
C VAL A 114 1.76 -3.85 -12.16
N PRO A 115 3.07 -3.85 -11.83
CA PRO A 115 3.63 -2.85 -10.93
C PRO A 115 3.51 -1.45 -11.54
N VAL A 116 2.89 -0.52 -10.82
CA VAL A 116 2.71 0.87 -11.22
C VAL A 116 3.56 1.73 -10.31
N ASN A 117 4.69 2.24 -10.80
CA ASN A 117 5.55 3.12 -10.02
C ASN A 117 5.17 4.60 -10.27
N ALA A 118 4.29 5.12 -9.43
CA ALA A 118 3.78 6.50 -9.41
C ALA A 118 3.72 7.06 -7.97
N ASP A 119 4.52 6.52 -7.05
CA ASP A 119 4.62 6.91 -5.64
C ASP A 119 3.25 7.10 -4.95
N PHE A 120 2.97 8.31 -4.47
CA PHE A 120 1.74 8.64 -3.75
C PHE A 120 0.46 8.49 -4.60
N ALA A 121 0.60 8.32 -5.92
CA ALA A 121 -0.51 8.07 -6.83
C ALA A 121 -0.69 6.58 -7.19
N ASN A 122 0.09 5.66 -6.63
CA ASN A 122 0.04 4.22 -6.97
C ASN A 122 -1.38 3.63 -6.89
N PHE A 123 -2.11 3.94 -5.82
CA PHE A 123 -3.48 3.48 -5.64
C PHE A 123 -4.42 4.03 -6.73
N LEU A 124 -4.39 5.36 -6.93
CA LEU A 124 -5.24 6.03 -7.90
C LEU A 124 -4.95 5.52 -9.32
N MET A 125 -3.68 5.38 -9.69
CA MET A 125 -3.28 4.88 -11.00
C MET A 125 -3.66 3.41 -11.19
N GLY A 126 -3.54 2.58 -10.16
CA GLY A 126 -4.03 1.20 -10.20
C GLY A 126 -5.55 1.12 -10.44
N VAL A 127 -6.32 1.98 -9.78
CA VAL A 127 -7.77 2.10 -9.98
C VAL A 127 -8.13 2.57 -11.40
N VAL A 128 -7.42 3.58 -11.93
CA VAL A 128 -7.61 4.06 -13.31
C VAL A 128 -7.34 2.94 -14.31
N LEU A 129 -6.24 2.20 -14.15
CA LEU A 129 -5.90 1.09 -15.04
C LEU A 129 -6.91 -0.07 -14.96
N ALA A 130 -7.44 -0.37 -13.76
CA ALA A 130 -8.50 -1.35 -13.58
C ALA A 130 -9.79 -0.92 -14.31
N TRP A 131 -10.17 0.35 -14.18
CA TRP A 131 -11.31 0.92 -14.90
C TRP A 131 -11.16 0.84 -16.42
N GLU A 132 -9.99 1.19 -16.95
CA GLU A 132 -9.69 1.10 -18.38
C GLU A 132 -9.77 -0.36 -18.88
N ALA A 133 -9.22 -1.31 -18.12
CA ALA A 133 -9.25 -2.73 -18.46
C ALA A 133 -10.67 -3.31 -18.44
N LEU A 134 -11.51 -2.90 -17.48
CA LEU A 134 -12.94 -3.25 -17.42
C LEU A 134 -13.70 -2.68 -18.61
N ARG A 135 -13.49 -1.40 -18.94
CA ARG A 135 -14.15 -0.74 -20.08
C ARG A 135 -13.75 -1.34 -21.43
N ALA A 136 -12.51 -1.83 -21.54
CA ALA A 136 -12.05 -2.56 -22.70
C ALA A 136 -12.64 -3.98 -22.80
N GLY A 137 -13.33 -4.47 -21.75
CA GLY A 137 -13.86 -5.83 -21.68
C GLY A 137 -12.78 -6.91 -21.53
N SER A 138 -11.58 -6.52 -21.09
CA SER A 138 -10.42 -7.43 -20.99
C SER A 138 -10.36 -8.22 -19.68
N ILE A 139 -11.13 -7.79 -18.69
CA ILE A 139 -11.27 -8.40 -17.37
C ILE A 139 -12.68 -8.19 -16.82
N ARG A 140 -13.03 -8.95 -15.78
CA ARG A 140 -14.20 -8.75 -14.92
C ARG A 140 -13.84 -8.25 -13.53
N HIS A 141 -12.69 -8.66 -12.99
CA HIS A 141 -12.21 -8.17 -11.70
C HIS A 141 -10.71 -7.91 -11.69
N ALA A 142 -10.30 -6.88 -10.96
CA ALA A 142 -8.91 -6.61 -10.63
C ALA A 142 -8.72 -6.44 -9.13
N LEU A 143 -7.52 -6.79 -8.67
CA LEU A 143 -7.05 -6.40 -7.34
C LEU A 143 -6.08 -5.22 -7.49
N VAL A 144 -6.35 -4.13 -6.80
CA VAL A 144 -5.41 -3.01 -6.65
C VAL A 144 -4.84 -3.08 -5.25
N ALA A 145 -3.55 -3.36 -5.09
CA ALA A 145 -2.90 -3.52 -3.79
C ALA A 145 -1.61 -2.71 -3.70
N VAL A 146 -1.48 -1.89 -2.65
CA VAL A 146 -0.34 -1.00 -2.44
C VAL A 146 0.20 -1.19 -1.04
N GLY A 147 1.52 -1.35 -0.94
CA GLY A 147 2.27 -1.40 0.30
C GLY A 147 3.27 -0.25 0.37
N SER A 148 3.41 0.38 1.54
CA SER A 148 4.39 1.41 1.81
C SER A 148 5.22 1.12 3.07
N ALA A 149 6.55 1.22 2.98
CA ALA A 149 7.49 1.07 4.10
C ALA A 149 8.53 2.19 4.21
N TRP A 150 8.12 3.45 4.04
CA TRP A 150 9.04 4.60 4.00
C TRP A 150 9.75 4.89 5.33
N THR A 151 9.29 4.33 6.47
CA THR A 151 9.97 4.56 7.76
C THR A 151 11.41 4.02 7.77
N ARG A 152 11.75 3.10 6.87
CA ARG A 152 13.13 2.59 6.68
C ARG A 152 14.05 3.57 5.94
N ASN A 153 13.50 4.57 5.24
CA ASN A 153 14.26 5.47 4.34
C ASN A 153 13.90 6.96 4.54
N VAL A 154 13.49 7.34 5.74
CA VAL A 154 13.15 8.74 6.06
C VAL A 154 14.23 9.38 6.93
N ASP A 155 14.50 10.66 6.72
CA ASP A 155 15.36 11.46 7.60
C ASP A 155 14.56 11.90 8.83
N TYR A 156 14.79 11.22 9.97
CA TYR A 156 14.13 11.50 11.25
C TYR A 156 14.49 12.87 11.86
N THR A 157 15.43 13.62 11.26
CA THR A 157 15.73 15.00 11.65
C THR A 157 14.82 16.03 10.97
N GLN A 158 13.98 15.63 10.01
CA GLN A 158 13.06 16.49 9.27
C GLN A 158 11.61 16.35 9.73
N GLY A 159 10.82 17.40 9.57
CA GLY A 159 9.45 17.47 10.08
C GLY A 159 8.51 16.44 9.46
N HIS A 160 8.69 16.14 8.17
CA HIS A 160 7.86 15.15 7.46
C HIS A 160 7.99 13.73 8.00
N ALA A 161 9.09 13.38 8.69
CA ALA A 161 9.23 12.08 9.33
C ALA A 161 8.11 11.79 10.35
N ILE A 162 7.51 12.84 10.92
CA ILE A 162 6.35 12.73 11.80
C ILE A 162 5.11 12.21 11.04
N GLY A 163 4.97 12.51 9.76
CA GLY A 163 3.84 12.08 8.93
C GLY A 163 3.99 10.70 8.30
N ILE A 164 5.15 10.04 8.42
CA ILE A 164 5.43 8.78 7.73
C ILE A 164 5.10 7.58 8.64
N GLY A 165 4.41 6.60 8.06
CA GLY A 165 4.14 5.29 8.64
C GLY A 165 4.16 4.20 7.57
N ASP A 166 4.22 2.96 8.02
CA ASP A 166 4.20 1.78 7.17
C ASP A 166 2.84 1.10 7.19
N GLY A 167 2.49 0.45 6.09
CA GLY A 167 1.24 -0.29 5.97
C GLY A 167 0.88 -0.62 4.53
N ALA A 168 -0.22 -1.32 4.36
CA ALA A 168 -0.75 -1.70 3.07
C ALA A 168 -2.27 -1.57 3.01
N GLY A 169 -2.77 -1.32 1.81
CA GLY A 169 -4.19 -1.24 1.50
C GLY A 169 -4.47 -1.88 0.14
N ALA A 170 -5.68 -2.42 0.00
CA ALA A 170 -6.12 -3.03 -1.24
C ALA A 170 -7.62 -2.81 -1.48
N VAL A 171 -8.02 -2.81 -2.75
CA VAL A 171 -9.41 -2.84 -3.18
C VAL A 171 -9.62 -3.83 -4.30
N VAL A 172 -10.78 -4.46 -4.30
CA VAL A 172 -11.28 -5.21 -5.45
C VAL A 172 -12.11 -4.26 -6.30
N VAL A 173 -11.85 -4.29 -7.60
CA VAL A 173 -12.55 -3.54 -8.63
C VAL A 173 -13.30 -4.51 -9.53
#